data_AF-A0A314UUZ6-F1
#
_entry.id   AF-A0A314UUZ6-F1
#
_cell.length_a   1.000
_cell.length_b   1.000
_cell.length_c   1.000
_cell.angle_alpha   90.00
_cell.angle_beta   90.00
_cell.angle_gamma   90.00
#
_symmetry.space_group_name_H-M   'P 1'
#
loop_
_entity.id
_entity.type
_entity.pdbx_description
1 polymer ?
#
loop_
_entity_poly.entity_id
_entity_poly.type
_entity_poly.pdbx_seq_one_letter_code
_entity_poly.pdbx_strand_id
1 'polypeptide(L)'
;MMGLGWVGAILVGAGWLALGYCFGARYPPARIVLSARLAKKTALANDTNGNKKKKKNKDPLEIDNLADILQDFKMVLVVRNDLKMGKGKIAAQCSHATLGLYKKLLHRAPKALDRWEMCAQPKVVVKIESEEDMLVLQERAKSLKLPTHITIDAGRTQIAPNSRTVMAILDAAVFLSIDCGASDSYTDSLSINWVGDDDYVHSGESQLVELSSSTPHVVSTLRVFTSLRKNCYTINSVDMIGQRLLVRATFYYGNYDGNNSPPTFDLYFDSTYWTQVNLTGVSDTIVNYEVIYTVNKNTTSIYVLLKPCLASFPLYPPALEFRSLAPKMYTRVASDYALFRQKRLALGAQQLIRYPEDSYDRRWVPGYGLFAYQAEGEARISKMDVSGAEDNPPAAVVQNATTGNNTSEYFELYTYLPDFPVQVYITTFFSEVHPAALTSPNKRSFEIYVDEQPYSKPIVPPFESVIEVAITNITASSKTSITLRPTADSTLPFLINAFEVYLLSKVGPATDTRDSNESITYFLFEWRDWRYYQYNSRC
;
A
#
# COMPACT_ATOMS: atom_id res chain seq x y z
N MET A 1 -16.44 -11.55 -61.54
CA MET A 1 -15.33 -10.58 -61.54
C MET A 1 -15.38 -9.81 -60.23
N MET A 2 -14.57 -10.22 -59.24
CA MET A 2 -14.42 -9.54 -57.94
C MET A 2 -12.96 -9.12 -57.78
N GLY A 3 -12.76 -7.95 -57.17
CA GLY A 3 -11.66 -7.04 -57.44
C GLY A 3 -10.32 -7.39 -56.81
N LEU A 4 -9.29 -7.15 -57.61
CA LEU A 4 -7.85 -7.24 -57.31
C LEU A 4 -7.34 -6.12 -56.37
N GLY A 5 -8.15 -5.63 -55.43
CA GLY A 5 -7.84 -4.45 -54.60
C GLY A 5 -7.16 -4.73 -53.26
N TRP A 6 -7.34 -5.93 -52.70
CA TRP A 6 -6.92 -6.23 -51.32
C TRP A 6 -5.46 -6.68 -51.19
N VAL A 7 -4.89 -7.27 -52.24
CA VAL A 7 -3.50 -7.76 -52.23
C VAL A 7 -2.50 -6.59 -52.25
N GLY A 8 -2.85 -5.46 -52.87
CA GLY A 8 -2.00 -4.26 -52.89
C GLY A 8 -1.86 -3.58 -51.53
N ALA A 9 -2.93 -3.53 -50.73
CA ALA A 9 -2.91 -2.87 -49.42
C ALA A 9 -2.08 -3.65 -48.39
N ILE A 10 -2.09 -4.99 -48.46
CA ILE A 10 -1.33 -5.86 -47.54
C ILE A 10 0.17 -5.79 -47.86
N LEU A 11 0.55 -5.71 -49.15
CA LEU A 11 1.96 -5.60 -49.55
C LEU A 11 2.58 -4.24 -49.20
N VAL A 12 1.81 -3.14 -49.28
CA VAL A 12 2.29 -1.81 -48.86
C VAL A 12 2.42 -1.71 -47.33
N GLY A 13 1.47 -2.30 -46.58
CA GLY A 13 1.53 -2.32 -45.11
C GLY A 13 2.69 -3.15 -44.55
N ALA A 14 2.93 -4.34 -45.12
CA ALA A 14 4.06 -5.19 -44.72
C ALA A 14 5.43 -4.56 -45.08
N GLY A 15 5.50 -3.84 -46.20
CA GLY A 15 6.71 -3.11 -46.62
C GLY A 15 7.11 -2.00 -45.66
N TRP A 16 6.14 -1.26 -45.09
CA TRP A 16 6.41 -0.17 -44.15
C TRP A 16 6.80 -0.69 -42.75
N LEU A 17 6.21 -1.81 -42.31
CA LEU A 17 6.59 -2.47 -41.05
C LEU A 17 8.01 -3.07 -41.13
N ALA A 18 8.38 -3.68 -42.26
CA ALA A 18 9.73 -4.22 -42.46
C ALA A 18 10.80 -3.11 -42.60
N LEU A 19 10.47 -1.98 -43.23
CA LEU A 19 11.36 -0.81 -43.26
C LEU A 19 11.54 -0.20 -41.86
N GLY A 20 10.44 -0.05 -41.09
CA GLY A 20 10.49 0.48 -39.72
C GLY A 20 11.32 -0.40 -38.78
N TYR A 21 11.21 -1.73 -38.90
CA TYR A 21 12.04 -2.67 -38.15
C TYR A 21 13.52 -2.60 -38.54
N CYS A 22 13.83 -2.47 -39.85
CA CYS A 22 15.22 -2.35 -40.33
C CYS A 22 15.89 -1.02 -39.95
N PHE A 23 15.13 0.08 -39.82
CA PHE A 23 15.65 1.36 -39.31
C PHE A 23 15.76 1.38 -37.77
N GLY A 24 14.88 0.67 -37.05
CA GLY A 24 14.93 0.54 -35.59
C GLY A 24 16.03 -0.39 -35.07
N ALA A 25 16.40 -1.43 -35.83
CA ALA A 25 17.35 -2.46 -35.38
C ALA A 25 18.84 -2.15 -35.69
N ARG A 26 19.16 -1.02 -36.35
CA ARG A 26 20.54 -0.68 -36.77
C ARG A 26 21.21 0.47 -36.02
N TYR A 27 20.64 0.96 -34.92
CA TYR A 27 21.32 1.91 -34.04
C TYR A 27 21.33 1.40 -32.60
N PRO A 28 22.51 1.27 -31.94
CA PRO A 28 22.53 1.15 -30.48
C PRO A 28 22.02 2.46 -29.86
N PRO A 29 21.52 2.47 -28.62
CA PRO A 29 21.04 3.69 -27.98
C PRO A 29 22.26 4.54 -27.61
N ALA A 30 22.72 5.35 -28.56
CA ALA A 30 23.70 6.39 -28.28
C ALA A 30 22.99 7.48 -27.47
N ARG A 31 23.39 7.58 -26.19
CA ARG A 31 23.16 8.72 -25.31
C ARG A 31 23.28 10.04 -26.09
N ILE A 32 22.16 10.71 -26.36
CA ILE A 32 22.18 12.13 -26.72
C ILE A 32 22.34 12.92 -25.41
N VAL A 33 23.58 12.92 -24.91
CA VAL A 33 24.04 13.99 -24.03
C VAL A 33 24.24 15.20 -24.94
N LEU A 34 23.28 16.12 -24.93
CA LEU A 34 23.46 17.46 -25.48
C LEU A 34 24.50 18.18 -24.61
N SER A 35 25.77 17.89 -24.88
CA SER A 35 26.91 18.58 -24.31
C SER A 35 26.90 20.00 -24.88
N ALA A 36 26.43 20.95 -24.09
CA ALA A 36 26.64 22.38 -24.31
C ALA A 36 28.13 22.72 -24.09
N ARG A 37 29.00 22.17 -24.93
CA ARG A 37 30.46 22.39 -24.91
C ARG A 37 31.06 22.35 -26.32
N LEU A 38 30.44 22.95 -27.32
CA LEU A 38 31.15 23.25 -28.58
C LEU A 38 30.47 24.32 -29.44
N ALA A 39 30.36 25.55 -28.93
CA ALA A 39 30.02 26.71 -29.78
C ALA A 39 30.47 28.03 -29.12
N LYS A 40 31.78 28.21 -28.88
CA LYS A 40 32.37 29.57 -28.74
C LYS A 40 33.89 29.59 -28.82
N LYS A 41 34.39 29.54 -30.05
CA LYS A 41 35.68 30.04 -30.56
C LYS A 41 35.48 29.93 -32.08
N THR A 42 35.29 30.99 -32.86
CA THR A 42 36.10 32.21 -33.01
C THR A 42 35.32 33.20 -33.87
N ALA A 43 35.09 34.41 -33.35
CA ALA A 43 34.94 35.63 -34.15
C ALA A 43 35.18 36.85 -33.24
N LEU A 44 36.37 37.42 -33.41
CA LEU A 44 36.88 38.76 -33.10
C LEU A 44 36.59 39.46 -31.76
N ALA A 45 37.71 39.94 -31.21
CA ALA A 45 37.83 40.94 -30.16
C ALA A 45 37.21 42.30 -30.57
N ASN A 46 36.38 42.88 -29.70
CA ASN A 46 36.72 44.11 -28.97
C ASN A 46 35.54 44.56 -28.07
N ASP A 47 35.93 44.88 -26.83
CA ASP A 47 35.42 45.96 -25.98
C ASP A 47 34.20 45.83 -25.02
N THR A 48 34.48 46.32 -23.81
CA THR A 48 33.65 46.78 -22.68
C THR A 48 32.79 45.84 -21.83
N ASN A 49 33.28 45.64 -20.60
CA ASN A 49 32.60 45.66 -19.29
C ASN A 49 31.12 45.23 -19.17
N GLY A 50 30.88 44.10 -18.50
CA GLY A 50 29.54 43.71 -18.05
C GLY A 50 29.56 42.59 -17.01
N ASN A 51 29.37 42.96 -15.74
CA ASN A 51 29.30 42.13 -14.53
C ASN A 51 28.40 40.88 -14.70
N LYS A 52 28.97 39.67 -14.73
CA LYS A 52 28.21 38.40 -14.67
C LYS A 52 28.08 37.91 -13.22
N LYS A 53 26.89 38.09 -12.63
CA LYS A 53 26.48 37.40 -11.39
C LYS A 53 26.56 35.88 -11.55
N LYS A 54 27.39 35.21 -10.74
CA LYS A 54 27.40 33.74 -10.58
C LYS A 54 26.01 33.27 -10.13
N LYS A 55 25.38 32.38 -10.89
CA LYS A 55 24.12 31.71 -10.55
C LYS A 55 24.43 30.67 -9.46
N LYS A 56 23.98 30.93 -8.22
CA LYS A 56 24.14 30.03 -7.06
C LYS A 56 23.40 28.71 -7.37
N ASN A 57 24.09 27.57 -7.37
CA ASN A 57 23.43 26.26 -7.44
C ASN A 57 22.53 26.13 -6.20
N LYS A 58 21.25 25.81 -6.41
CA LYS A 58 20.31 25.55 -5.31
C LYS A 58 20.49 24.10 -4.87
N ASP A 59 20.42 23.85 -3.57
CA ASP A 59 20.59 22.51 -3.02
C ASP A 59 19.53 21.54 -3.58
N PRO A 60 19.90 20.26 -3.82
CA PRO A 60 18.97 19.20 -4.18
C PRO A 60 17.85 19.07 -3.15
N LEU A 61 16.66 18.70 -3.61
CA LEU A 61 15.55 18.39 -2.71
C LEU A 61 15.75 17.00 -2.09
N GLU A 62 15.34 16.81 -0.84
CA GLU A 62 15.47 15.50 -0.17
C GLU A 62 14.73 14.38 -0.92
N ILE A 63 13.61 14.71 -1.58
CA ILE A 63 12.86 13.79 -2.46
C ILE A 63 13.72 13.14 -3.55
N ASP A 64 14.83 13.76 -3.96
CA ASP A 64 15.74 13.19 -4.95
C ASP A 64 16.56 12.02 -4.39
N ASN A 65 16.95 12.10 -3.12
CA ASN A 65 17.62 11.00 -2.41
C ASN A 65 16.63 9.84 -2.17
N LEU A 66 15.35 10.15 -2.03
CA LEU A 66 14.31 9.13 -1.87
C LEU A 66 14.05 8.35 -3.14
N ALA A 67 14.36 8.87 -4.31
CA ALA A 67 14.22 8.15 -5.57
C ALA A 67 15.23 6.99 -5.74
N ASP A 68 16.23 6.92 -4.86
CA ASP A 68 17.11 5.75 -4.74
C ASP A 68 16.39 4.59 -4.03
N ILE A 69 15.39 4.86 -3.19
CA ILE A 69 14.71 3.89 -2.32
C ILE A 69 13.27 3.62 -2.78
N LEU A 70 12.56 4.70 -3.13
CA LEU A 70 11.18 4.70 -3.55
C LEU A 70 11.12 4.67 -5.07
N GLN A 71 10.19 3.87 -5.58
CA GLN A 71 10.00 3.73 -7.03
C GLN A 71 8.73 4.45 -7.49
N ASP A 72 7.71 4.49 -6.63
CA ASP A 72 6.41 5.07 -6.99
C ASP A 72 6.25 6.52 -6.56
N PHE A 73 6.30 7.39 -7.56
CA PHE A 73 6.02 8.81 -7.41
C PHE A 73 4.73 9.15 -8.13
N LYS A 74 3.97 10.09 -7.55
CA LYS A 74 2.78 10.67 -8.18
C LYS A 74 2.78 12.18 -8.06
N MET A 75 2.20 12.84 -9.05
CA MET A 75 1.91 14.26 -8.97
C MET A 75 0.46 14.46 -8.52
N VAL A 76 0.29 15.05 -7.35
CA VAL A 76 -1.04 15.44 -6.85
C VAL A 76 -1.32 16.87 -7.33
N LEU A 77 -2.44 17.05 -8.03
CA LEU A 77 -2.92 18.34 -8.56
C LEU A 77 -4.11 18.79 -7.73
N VAL A 78 -3.89 19.76 -6.85
CA VAL A 78 -4.88 20.33 -5.94
C VAL A 78 -5.54 21.53 -6.61
N VAL A 79 -6.81 21.39 -6.98
CA VAL A 79 -7.59 22.37 -7.75
C VAL A 79 -8.50 23.16 -6.81
N ARG A 80 -8.43 24.49 -6.89
CA ARG A 80 -9.36 25.37 -6.17
C ARG A 80 -10.78 25.28 -6.70
N ASN A 81 -11.69 24.81 -5.84
CA ASN A 81 -13.10 24.58 -6.14
C ASN A 81 -13.96 25.85 -5.96
N ASP A 82 -13.50 26.82 -5.17
CA ASP A 82 -14.13 28.13 -4.97
C ASP A 82 -14.11 28.99 -6.24
N LEU A 83 -13.09 28.84 -7.09
CA LEU A 83 -12.97 29.56 -8.37
C LEU A 83 -13.98 29.14 -9.44
N LYS A 84 -14.78 28.09 -9.19
CA LYS A 84 -15.82 27.55 -10.10
C LYS A 84 -15.35 27.40 -11.55
N MET A 85 -14.09 26.96 -11.73
CA MET A 85 -13.49 26.79 -13.06
C MET A 85 -14.25 25.74 -13.89
N GLY A 86 -14.51 26.05 -15.16
CA GLY A 86 -15.03 25.06 -16.10
C GLY A 86 -14.02 23.93 -16.38
N LYS A 87 -14.51 22.74 -16.76
CA LYS A 87 -13.69 21.53 -16.98
C LYS A 87 -12.47 21.75 -17.89
N GLY A 88 -12.64 22.47 -19.00
CA GLY A 88 -11.53 22.80 -19.91
C GLY A 88 -10.48 23.71 -19.28
N LYS A 89 -10.90 24.66 -18.45
CA LYS A 89 -9.98 25.54 -17.71
C LYS A 89 -9.23 24.76 -16.63
N ILE A 90 -9.90 23.88 -15.90
CA ILE A 90 -9.26 22.98 -14.93
C ILE A 90 -8.17 22.15 -15.63
N ALA A 91 -8.49 21.51 -16.76
CA ALA A 91 -7.53 20.72 -17.51
C ALA A 91 -6.29 21.53 -17.91
N ALA A 92 -6.48 22.74 -18.45
CA ALA A 92 -5.38 23.63 -18.81
C ALA A 92 -4.51 24.04 -17.60
N GLN A 93 -5.14 24.40 -16.48
CA GLN A 93 -4.42 24.80 -15.26
C GLN A 93 -3.67 23.63 -14.61
N CYS A 94 -4.25 22.43 -14.63
CA CYS A 94 -3.57 21.20 -14.25
C CYS A 94 -2.34 20.94 -15.11
N SER A 95 -2.45 21.07 -16.44
CA SER A 95 -1.30 20.94 -17.36
C SER A 95 -0.21 21.97 -17.09
N HIS A 96 -0.59 23.22 -16.80
CA HIS A 96 0.38 24.25 -16.40
C HIS A 96 1.06 23.93 -15.07
N ALA A 97 0.31 23.42 -14.09
CA ALA A 97 0.85 23.06 -12.77
C ALA A 97 1.84 21.90 -12.88
N THR A 98 1.50 20.85 -13.64
CA THR A 98 2.39 19.74 -13.96
C THR A 98 3.67 20.24 -14.62
N LEU A 99 3.58 21.03 -15.70
CA LEU A 99 4.76 21.56 -16.39
C LEU A 99 5.61 22.45 -15.48
N GLY A 100 4.96 23.23 -14.63
CA GLY A 100 5.61 24.11 -13.66
C GLY A 100 6.37 23.35 -12.58
N LEU A 101 5.82 22.23 -12.11
CA LEU A 101 6.51 21.32 -11.18
C LEU A 101 7.62 20.55 -11.88
N TYR A 102 7.34 19.98 -13.05
CA TYR A 102 8.30 19.28 -13.91
C TYR A 102 9.59 20.10 -14.11
N LYS A 103 9.45 21.35 -14.54
CA LYS A 103 10.59 22.27 -14.74
C LYS A 103 11.37 22.55 -13.46
N LYS A 104 10.72 22.52 -12.28
CA LYS A 104 11.42 22.66 -10.99
C LYS A 104 12.20 21.39 -10.66
N LEU A 105 11.62 20.22 -10.90
CA LEU A 105 12.23 18.92 -10.61
C LEU A 105 13.42 18.62 -11.51
N LEU A 106 13.34 18.98 -12.80
CA LEU A 106 14.38 18.72 -13.81
C LEU A 106 15.82 19.10 -13.38
N HIS A 107 15.95 20.10 -12.49
CA HIS A 107 17.24 20.55 -11.98
C HIS A 107 17.43 20.38 -10.48
N ARG A 108 16.38 20.03 -9.73
CA ARG A 108 16.40 19.99 -8.26
C ARG A 108 16.16 18.60 -7.68
N ALA A 109 15.51 17.73 -8.44
CA ALA A 109 15.25 16.35 -8.10
C ALA A 109 15.13 15.48 -9.37
N PRO A 110 16.21 15.34 -10.18
CA PRO A 110 16.21 14.58 -11.42
C PRO A 110 15.87 13.10 -11.23
N LYS A 111 16.37 12.42 -10.18
CA LYS A 111 16.08 11.00 -9.93
C LYS A 111 14.60 10.80 -9.62
N ALA A 112 14.02 11.65 -8.78
CA ALA A 112 12.58 11.58 -8.46
C ALA A 112 11.71 11.86 -9.68
N LEU A 113 12.17 12.75 -10.56
CA LEU A 113 11.51 13.01 -11.82
C LEU A 113 11.58 11.80 -12.76
N ASP A 114 12.76 11.19 -12.90
CA ASP A 114 12.97 10.01 -13.72
C ASP A 114 12.07 8.85 -13.25
N ARG A 115 11.98 8.63 -11.93
CA ARG A 115 11.05 7.62 -11.35
C ARG A 115 9.60 7.91 -11.70
N TRP A 116 9.14 9.15 -11.50
CA TRP A 116 7.78 9.55 -11.89
C TRP A 116 7.52 9.35 -13.40
N GLU A 117 8.51 9.63 -14.25
CA GLU A 117 8.42 9.38 -15.69
C GLU A 117 8.33 7.89 -16.03
N MET A 118 9.05 7.03 -15.30
CA MET A 118 9.01 5.58 -15.46
C MET A 118 7.71 4.94 -14.97
N CYS A 119 7.03 5.52 -13.97
CA CYS A 119 5.75 5.01 -13.43
C CYS A 119 4.50 5.45 -14.24
N ALA A 120 4.65 5.68 -15.55
CA ALA A 120 3.59 6.21 -16.42
C ALA A 120 3.08 7.62 -16.04
N GLN A 121 3.88 8.40 -15.32
CA GLN A 121 3.62 9.81 -14.99
C GLN A 121 2.26 10.05 -14.30
N PRO A 122 1.95 9.34 -13.19
CA PRO A 122 0.61 9.31 -12.62
C PRO A 122 0.27 10.69 -12.03
N LYS A 123 -0.96 11.13 -12.30
CA LYS A 123 -1.50 12.43 -11.87
C LYS A 123 -2.82 12.22 -11.16
N VAL A 124 -2.88 12.59 -9.88
CA VAL A 124 -4.08 12.49 -9.06
C VAL A 124 -4.65 13.89 -8.86
N VAL A 125 -5.87 14.14 -9.34
CA VAL A 125 -6.52 15.45 -9.24
C VAL A 125 -7.48 15.48 -8.06
N VAL A 126 -7.28 16.41 -7.13
CA VAL A 126 -8.09 16.59 -5.92
C VAL A 126 -8.61 18.02 -5.82
N LYS A 127 -9.62 18.25 -4.98
CA LYS A 127 -10.23 19.57 -4.76
C LYS A 127 -9.76 20.17 -3.44
N ILE A 128 -9.71 21.50 -3.40
CA ILE A 128 -9.55 22.29 -2.17
C ILE A 128 -10.52 23.47 -2.21
N GLU A 129 -11.09 23.82 -1.05
CA GLU A 129 -12.22 24.74 -1.00
C GLU A 129 -11.82 26.21 -0.89
N SER A 130 -10.55 26.54 -0.56
CA SER A 130 -10.10 27.93 -0.43
C SER A 130 -8.63 28.13 -0.84
N GLU A 131 -8.23 29.40 -1.01
CA GLU A 131 -6.83 29.77 -1.22
C GLU A 131 -6.00 29.59 0.05
N GLU A 132 -6.60 29.94 1.18
CA GLU A 132 -6.00 29.86 2.51
C GLU A 132 -5.60 28.41 2.82
N ASP A 133 -6.51 27.45 2.60
CA ASP A 133 -6.22 26.03 2.81
C ASP A 133 -5.11 25.54 1.86
N MET A 134 -5.07 26.04 0.62
CA MET A 134 -4.00 25.71 -0.34
C MET A 134 -2.64 26.22 0.13
N LEU A 135 -2.60 27.41 0.73
CA LEU A 135 -1.36 27.98 1.28
C LEU A 135 -0.92 27.24 2.55
N VAL A 136 -1.85 26.85 3.42
CA VAL A 136 -1.55 25.99 4.59
C VAL A 136 -0.97 24.65 4.12
N LEU A 137 -1.60 24.02 3.13
CA LEU A 137 -1.11 22.77 2.54
C LEU A 137 0.27 22.96 1.89
N GLN A 138 0.51 24.08 1.23
CA GLN A 138 1.81 24.40 0.66
C GLN A 138 2.90 24.53 1.74
N GLU A 139 2.62 25.23 2.83
CA GLU A 139 3.60 25.40 3.91
C GLU A 139 3.90 24.06 4.59
N ARG A 140 2.90 23.20 4.78
CA ARG A 140 3.11 21.83 5.25
C ARG A 140 3.93 20.99 4.28
N ALA A 141 3.65 21.06 2.98
CA ALA A 141 4.44 20.36 1.97
C ALA A 141 5.90 20.86 1.95
N LYS A 142 6.13 22.17 2.08
CA LYS A 142 7.47 22.75 2.19
C LYS A 142 8.18 22.35 3.48
N SER A 143 7.49 22.26 4.61
CA SER A 143 8.09 21.79 5.88
C SER A 143 8.52 20.33 5.79
N LEU A 144 7.78 19.52 5.03
CA LEU A 144 8.13 18.15 4.65
C LEU A 144 9.09 18.10 3.45
N LYS A 145 9.59 19.25 2.97
CA LYS A 145 10.52 19.39 1.83
C LYS A 145 10.04 18.76 0.52
N LEU A 146 8.72 18.54 0.39
CA LEU A 146 8.09 18.08 -0.84
C LEU A 146 8.10 19.22 -1.88
N PRO A 147 8.45 18.92 -3.14
CA PRO A 147 8.46 19.92 -4.20
C PRO A 147 7.04 20.30 -4.59
N THR A 148 6.78 21.60 -4.58
CA THR A 148 5.46 22.14 -4.96
C THR A 148 5.57 23.20 -6.06
N HIS A 149 4.49 23.36 -6.82
CA HIS A 149 4.30 24.44 -7.79
C HIS A 149 2.86 24.94 -7.74
N ILE A 150 2.65 26.25 -7.59
CA ILE A 150 1.33 26.86 -7.73
C ILE A 150 1.26 27.57 -9.07
N THR A 151 0.28 27.22 -9.88
CA THR A 151 -0.08 27.96 -11.08
C THR A 151 -0.88 29.20 -10.69
N ILE A 152 -0.50 30.33 -11.28
CA ILE A 152 -1.16 31.62 -11.11
C ILE A 152 -1.78 31.97 -12.47
N ASP A 153 -3.08 32.25 -12.50
CA ASP A 153 -3.74 32.64 -13.74
C ASP A 153 -3.34 34.08 -14.13
N ALA A 154 -2.91 34.24 -15.38
CA ALA A 154 -2.53 35.54 -15.91
C ALA A 154 -3.73 36.45 -16.25
N GLY A 155 -4.97 36.06 -15.91
CA GLY A 155 -6.17 36.88 -16.08
C GLY A 155 -6.65 37.05 -17.53
N ARG A 156 -6.34 36.08 -18.40
CA ARG A 156 -6.80 36.10 -19.82
C ARG A 156 -8.13 35.35 -20.03
N THR A 157 -8.83 34.98 -18.95
CA THR A 157 -10.06 34.16 -18.95
C THR A 157 -10.94 34.46 -17.72
N GLN A 158 -12.00 33.67 -17.51
CA GLN A 158 -13.09 33.73 -16.51
C GLN A 158 -12.74 33.98 -15.02
N ILE A 159 -11.47 34.12 -14.63
CA ILE A 159 -11.02 34.26 -13.23
C ILE A 159 -10.26 35.58 -13.09
N ALA A 160 -10.31 36.18 -11.90
CA ALA A 160 -9.53 37.38 -11.60
C ALA A 160 -8.03 37.15 -11.88
N PRO A 161 -7.33 38.15 -12.46
CA PRO A 161 -5.88 38.08 -12.65
C PRO A 161 -5.17 37.83 -11.32
N ASN A 162 -4.09 37.04 -11.37
CA ASN A 162 -3.25 36.66 -10.22
C ASN A 162 -3.89 35.68 -9.22
N SER A 163 -5.04 35.09 -9.54
CA SER A 163 -5.58 34.00 -8.72
C SER A 163 -4.68 32.76 -8.79
N ARG A 164 -4.32 32.21 -7.63
CA ARG A 164 -3.71 30.88 -7.50
C ARG A 164 -4.77 29.85 -7.85
N THR A 165 -4.56 29.01 -8.86
CA THR A 165 -5.59 28.11 -9.40
C THR A 165 -5.39 26.65 -9.01
N VAL A 166 -4.21 26.12 -9.30
CA VAL A 166 -3.85 24.71 -9.10
C VAL A 166 -2.48 24.62 -8.47
N MET A 167 -2.35 23.82 -7.41
CA MET A 167 -1.07 23.45 -6.84
C MET A 167 -0.71 22.02 -7.25
N ALA A 168 0.48 21.82 -7.80
CA ALA A 168 1.09 20.52 -7.99
C ALA A 168 2.06 20.20 -6.85
N ILE A 169 2.02 18.98 -6.34
CA ILE A 169 2.95 18.42 -5.35
C ILE A 169 3.47 17.09 -5.90
N LEU A 170 4.78 16.83 -5.83
CA LEU A 170 5.31 15.47 -6.02
C LEU A 170 5.27 14.76 -4.67
N ASP A 171 4.58 13.64 -4.63
CA ASP A 171 4.45 12.78 -3.47
C ASP A 171 5.10 11.43 -3.79
N ALA A 172 5.77 10.85 -2.80
CA ALA A 172 6.38 9.55 -2.90
C ALA A 172 5.58 8.60 -2.02
N ALA A 173 4.92 7.62 -2.64
CA ALA A 173 4.28 6.55 -1.89
C ALA A 173 5.31 5.46 -1.64
N VAL A 174 5.36 4.95 -0.42
CA VAL A 174 6.23 3.83 -0.11
C VAL A 174 5.63 2.58 -0.73
N PHE A 175 6.35 2.01 -1.69
CA PHE A 175 6.06 0.72 -2.29
C PHE A 175 7.40 -0.02 -2.41
N LEU A 176 7.89 -0.52 -1.27
CA LEU A 176 9.20 -1.13 -1.15
C LEU A 176 9.04 -2.62 -0.82
N SER A 177 9.71 -3.47 -1.58
CA SER A 177 9.75 -4.92 -1.34
C SER A 177 11.20 -5.35 -1.28
N ILE A 178 11.61 -5.92 -0.16
CA ILE A 178 12.97 -6.34 0.13
C ILE A 178 12.99 -7.88 0.13
N ASP A 179 13.84 -8.45 -0.73
CA ASP A 179 14.20 -9.86 -0.71
C ASP A 179 15.40 -10.04 0.22
N CYS A 180 15.17 -10.70 1.35
CA CYS A 180 16.13 -10.79 2.42
C CYS A 180 17.18 -11.87 2.10
N GLY A 181 18.46 -11.52 2.13
CA GLY A 181 19.56 -12.38 1.74
C GLY A 181 19.90 -12.29 0.24
N ALA A 182 19.09 -11.61 -0.57
CA ALA A 182 19.47 -11.29 -1.95
C ALA A 182 20.32 -10.00 -2.00
N SER A 183 21.24 -9.92 -2.96
CA SER A 183 21.96 -8.68 -3.30
C SER A 183 21.43 -8.01 -4.56
N ASP A 184 20.86 -8.79 -5.48
CA ASP A 184 20.35 -8.29 -6.76
C ASP A 184 18.90 -7.82 -6.65
N SER A 185 18.47 -7.01 -7.61
CA SER A 185 17.06 -6.60 -7.76
C SER A 185 16.41 -7.32 -8.94
N TYR A 186 15.13 -7.63 -8.81
CA TYR A 186 14.35 -8.26 -9.88
C TYR A 186 12.88 -7.85 -9.83
N THR A 187 12.17 -8.01 -10.94
CA THR A 187 10.72 -7.78 -11.00
C THR A 187 9.99 -9.12 -11.11
N ASP A 188 9.00 -9.35 -10.25
CA ASP A 188 8.23 -10.59 -10.22
C ASP A 188 7.08 -10.62 -11.25
N SER A 189 6.33 -11.72 -11.26
CA SER A 189 5.18 -11.90 -12.17
C SER A 189 4.01 -10.94 -11.89
N LEU A 190 3.96 -10.33 -10.72
CA LEU A 190 2.98 -9.30 -10.35
C LEU A 190 3.46 -7.90 -10.76
N SER A 191 4.61 -7.79 -11.43
CA SER A 191 5.27 -6.51 -11.74
C SER A 191 5.70 -5.73 -10.48
N ILE A 192 5.90 -6.43 -9.35
CA ILE A 192 6.48 -5.86 -8.13
C ILE A 192 7.99 -5.94 -8.26
N ASN A 193 8.66 -4.81 -8.03
CA ASN A 193 10.11 -4.78 -7.96
C ASN A 193 10.59 -5.16 -6.56
N TRP A 194 11.50 -6.11 -6.49
CA TRP A 194 12.17 -6.61 -5.30
C TRP A 194 13.61 -6.13 -5.33
N VAL A 195 14.09 -5.60 -4.21
CA VAL A 195 15.49 -5.18 -4.01
C VAL A 195 16.15 -6.09 -2.99
N GLY A 196 17.46 -6.30 -3.14
CA GLY A 196 18.27 -6.94 -2.12
C GLY A 196 18.31 -6.16 -0.82
N ASP A 197 18.70 -6.82 0.27
CA ASP A 197 18.61 -6.26 1.61
C ASP A 197 19.87 -5.57 2.14
N ASP A 198 20.98 -5.61 1.40
CA ASP A 198 22.29 -5.12 1.85
C ASP A 198 22.30 -3.65 2.32
N ASP A 199 21.45 -2.79 1.74
CA ASP A 199 21.32 -1.38 2.14
C ASP A 199 20.50 -1.18 3.43
N TYR A 200 19.76 -2.19 3.88
CA TYR A 200 18.77 -2.09 4.96
C TYR A 200 19.20 -2.80 6.24
N VAL A 201 20.13 -3.76 6.15
CA VAL A 201 20.58 -4.60 7.26
C VAL A 201 22.11 -4.67 7.29
N HIS A 202 22.68 -4.57 8.49
CA HIS A 202 24.14 -4.48 8.67
C HIS A 202 24.75 -5.73 9.32
N SER A 203 23.92 -6.74 9.58
CA SER A 203 24.31 -8.00 10.24
C SER A 203 23.60 -9.18 9.60
N GLY A 204 24.05 -10.39 9.91
CA GLY A 204 23.48 -11.63 9.39
C GLY A 204 24.10 -12.07 8.06
N GLU A 205 23.90 -13.33 7.73
CA GLU A 205 24.47 -14.02 6.58
C GLU A 205 23.37 -14.45 5.62
N SER A 206 23.58 -14.29 4.33
CA SER A 206 22.66 -14.82 3.32
C SER A 206 22.76 -16.34 3.25
N GLN A 207 21.62 -17.01 3.16
CA GLN A 207 21.51 -18.45 2.91
C GLN A 207 20.53 -18.69 1.77
N LEU A 208 20.79 -19.78 1.03
CA LEU A 208 19.91 -20.28 -0.01
C LEU A 208 18.98 -21.33 0.56
N VAL A 209 17.76 -21.34 0.05
CA VAL A 209 16.75 -22.35 0.37
C VAL A 209 16.53 -23.21 -0.86
N GLU A 210 16.63 -24.53 -0.71
CA GLU A 210 16.30 -25.44 -1.80
C GLU A 210 14.80 -25.34 -2.11
N LEU A 211 14.50 -24.87 -3.32
CA LEU A 211 13.11 -24.67 -3.73
C LEU A 211 12.57 -25.87 -4.49
N SER A 212 11.33 -26.25 -4.16
CA SER A 212 10.49 -27.01 -5.09
C SER A 212 10.01 -26.09 -6.23
N SER A 213 9.72 -26.66 -7.40
CA SER A 213 9.36 -25.91 -8.62
C SER A 213 8.13 -25.00 -8.49
N SER A 214 7.30 -25.19 -7.46
CA SER A 214 6.11 -24.38 -7.18
C SER A 214 6.35 -23.20 -6.23
N THR A 215 7.57 -23.02 -5.72
CA THR A 215 7.85 -22.05 -4.66
C THR A 215 8.24 -20.67 -5.24
N PRO A 216 7.68 -19.55 -4.75
CA PRO A 216 8.05 -18.21 -5.24
C PRO A 216 9.53 -17.90 -5.07
N HIS A 217 10.11 -17.15 -6.02
CA HIS A 217 11.52 -16.73 -5.98
C HIS A 217 11.92 -16.02 -4.69
N VAL A 218 11.02 -15.21 -4.14
CA VAL A 218 11.28 -14.38 -2.93
C VAL A 218 11.54 -15.20 -1.66
N VAL A 219 11.36 -16.52 -1.69
CA VAL A 219 11.73 -17.39 -0.57
C VAL A 219 12.89 -18.33 -0.93
N SER A 220 13.58 -18.08 -2.05
CA SER A 220 14.82 -18.78 -2.45
C SER A 220 16.03 -18.35 -1.63
N THR A 221 15.93 -17.16 -1.03
CA THR A 221 16.95 -16.53 -0.20
C THR A 221 16.34 -16.17 1.15
N LEU A 222 17.18 -16.24 2.18
CA LEU A 222 16.85 -15.75 3.50
C LEU A 222 18.10 -15.18 4.17
N ARG A 223 17.93 -14.20 5.07
CA ARG A 223 19.04 -13.69 5.88
C ARG A 223 18.99 -14.27 7.28
N VAL A 224 20.06 -14.94 7.65
CA VAL A 224 20.24 -15.64 8.91
C VAL A 224 20.98 -14.78 9.92
N PHE A 225 20.39 -14.59 11.08
CA PHE A 225 21.05 -13.91 12.20
C PHE A 225 21.53 -14.90 13.24
N THR A 226 22.85 -14.98 13.42
CA THR A 226 23.53 -15.86 14.39
C THR A 226 23.88 -15.17 15.70
N SER A 227 23.73 -13.84 15.78
CA SER A 227 24.05 -13.06 16.98
C SER A 227 22.87 -13.01 17.96
N LEU A 228 23.16 -13.09 19.26
CA LEU A 228 22.17 -12.89 20.34
C LEU A 228 21.80 -11.40 20.55
N ARG A 229 22.23 -10.52 19.65
CA ARG A 229 21.92 -9.08 19.71
C ARG A 229 20.69 -8.78 18.86
N LYS A 230 20.09 -7.62 19.13
CA LYS A 230 19.02 -7.05 18.30
C LYS A 230 19.54 -6.89 16.86
N ASN A 231 18.89 -7.54 15.90
CA ASN A 231 19.14 -7.32 14.47
C ASN A 231 18.02 -6.42 13.93
N CYS A 232 18.32 -5.55 12.96
CA CYS A 232 17.38 -4.50 12.57
C CYS A 232 17.42 -4.28 11.06
N TYR A 233 16.25 -4.10 10.47
CA TYR A 233 16.11 -3.49 9.16
C TYR A 233 15.78 -2.02 9.37
N THR A 234 16.59 -1.13 8.79
CA THR A 234 16.37 0.32 8.95
C THR A 234 15.87 0.90 7.65
N ILE A 235 14.71 1.56 7.70
CA ILE A 235 14.07 2.17 6.55
C ILE A 235 13.96 3.67 6.83
N ASN A 236 14.46 4.48 5.91
CA ASN A 236 14.37 5.93 6.06
C ASN A 236 12.90 6.36 5.87
N SER A 237 12.32 7.02 6.88
CA SER A 237 10.87 7.28 6.96
C SER A 237 10.48 8.75 7.02
N VAL A 238 11.43 9.64 6.76
CA VAL A 238 11.22 11.10 6.87
C VAL A 238 9.94 11.55 6.15
N ASP A 239 9.60 10.94 5.01
CA ASP A 239 8.42 11.31 4.22
C ASP A 239 7.15 10.56 4.61
N MET A 240 7.27 9.54 5.46
CA MET A 240 6.15 8.70 5.91
C MET A 240 5.50 9.23 7.20
N ILE A 241 6.08 10.24 7.84
CA ILE A 241 5.60 10.76 9.13
C ILE A 241 4.13 11.18 9.05
N GLY A 242 3.34 10.66 9.98
CA GLY A 242 1.90 10.89 10.07
C GLY A 242 1.07 10.11 9.05
N GLN A 243 1.71 9.34 8.16
CA GLN A 243 1.02 8.46 7.23
C GLN A 243 0.80 7.07 7.85
N ARG A 244 -0.25 6.39 7.40
CA ARG A 244 -0.44 4.96 7.71
C ARG A 244 0.42 4.13 6.77
N LEU A 245 1.19 3.23 7.38
CA LEU A 245 2.06 2.31 6.70
C LEU A 245 1.59 0.88 6.99
N LEU A 246 1.41 0.09 5.93
CA LEU A 246 1.28 -1.36 6.03
C LEU A 246 2.68 -1.97 5.93
N VAL A 247 2.99 -2.84 6.87
CA VAL A 247 4.22 -3.62 6.90
C VAL A 247 3.85 -5.09 6.90
N ARG A 248 4.47 -5.85 6.00
CA ARG A 248 4.34 -7.31 5.95
C ARG A 248 5.70 -7.97 6.07
N ALA A 249 5.79 -8.93 6.98
CA ALA A 249 6.93 -9.82 7.10
C ALA A 249 6.50 -11.23 6.66
N THR A 250 7.22 -11.78 5.69
CA THR A 250 7.00 -13.12 5.15
C THR A 250 8.07 -14.05 5.71
N PHE A 251 7.69 -15.28 6.06
CA PHE A 251 8.53 -16.32 6.67
C PHE A 251 8.37 -17.65 5.95
N TYR A 252 9.48 -18.31 5.64
CA TYR A 252 9.55 -19.63 5.02
C TYR A 252 10.84 -20.31 5.44
N TYR A 253 10.76 -21.43 6.16
CA TYR A 253 11.94 -22.14 6.66
C TYR A 253 12.59 -22.98 5.57
N GLY A 254 11.79 -23.78 4.87
CA GLY A 254 12.27 -24.66 3.79
C GLY A 254 13.40 -25.60 4.21
N ASN A 255 13.56 -25.85 5.51
CA ASN A 255 14.63 -26.66 6.08
C ASN A 255 16.04 -26.30 5.57
N TYR A 256 16.33 -25.01 5.40
CA TYR A 256 17.57 -24.54 4.76
C TYR A 256 18.86 -25.03 5.46
N ASP A 257 18.79 -25.36 6.75
CA ASP A 257 19.91 -25.83 7.57
C ASP A 257 19.92 -27.37 7.77
N GLY A 258 18.94 -28.08 7.21
CA GLY A 258 18.81 -29.54 7.32
C GLY A 258 18.36 -30.06 8.69
N ASN A 259 18.05 -29.19 9.66
CA ASN A 259 17.74 -29.59 11.04
C ASN A 259 16.27 -29.95 11.28
N ASN A 260 15.39 -29.60 10.35
CA ASN A 260 13.94 -29.77 10.41
C ASN A 260 13.30 -29.24 11.71
N SER A 261 13.91 -28.19 12.26
CA SER A 261 13.56 -27.63 13.56
C SER A 261 13.53 -26.11 13.46
N PRO A 262 12.45 -25.53 12.89
CA PRO A 262 12.37 -24.09 12.71
C PRO A 262 12.42 -23.35 14.06
N PRO A 263 13.15 -22.22 14.15
CA PRO A 263 13.24 -21.45 15.38
C PRO A 263 11.95 -20.69 15.69
N THR A 264 11.78 -20.33 16.96
CA THR A 264 10.74 -19.40 17.42
C THR A 264 11.37 -18.10 17.92
N PHE A 265 10.73 -16.98 17.63
CA PHE A 265 11.27 -15.67 17.96
C PHE A 265 10.22 -14.58 17.93
N ASP A 266 10.48 -13.48 18.61
CA ASP A 266 9.58 -12.34 18.65
C ASP A 266 9.86 -11.33 17.52
N LEU A 267 8.82 -10.74 16.98
CA LEU A 267 8.86 -9.68 15.98
C LEU A 267 8.43 -8.36 16.64
N TYR A 268 9.09 -7.28 16.26
CA TYR A 268 8.78 -5.93 16.71
C TYR A 268 8.70 -4.99 15.50
N PHE A 269 8.12 -3.82 15.69
CA PHE A 269 8.30 -2.67 14.81
C PHE A 269 8.45 -1.44 15.70
N ASP A 270 9.38 -0.55 15.36
CA ASP A 270 9.85 0.47 16.29
C ASP A 270 10.16 -0.16 17.68
N SER A 271 9.44 0.26 18.72
CA SER A 271 9.58 -0.28 20.07
C SER A 271 8.36 -1.11 20.51
N THR A 272 7.51 -1.48 19.56
CA THR A 272 6.22 -2.14 19.82
C THR A 272 6.32 -3.63 19.50
N TYR A 273 5.91 -4.46 20.46
CA TYR A 273 5.78 -5.90 20.22
C TYR A 273 4.73 -6.15 19.14
N TRP A 274 5.10 -6.96 18.14
CA TRP A 274 4.21 -7.33 17.05
C TRP A 274 3.59 -8.69 17.31
N THR A 275 4.41 -9.74 17.34
CA THR A 275 3.96 -11.14 17.47
C THR A 275 5.15 -12.06 17.68
N GLN A 276 4.92 -13.25 18.21
CA GLN A 276 5.87 -14.34 18.12
C GLN A 276 5.70 -15.05 16.79
N VAL A 277 6.79 -15.25 16.08
CA VAL A 277 6.87 -16.10 14.89
C VAL A 277 7.13 -17.52 15.35
N ASN A 278 6.23 -18.42 14.95
CA ASN A 278 6.34 -19.84 15.20
C ASN A 278 6.02 -20.59 13.90
N LEU A 279 7.01 -21.33 13.38
CA LEU A 279 6.89 -22.12 12.15
C LEU A 279 6.89 -23.64 12.45
N THR A 280 6.77 -24.03 13.72
CA THR A 280 6.71 -25.44 14.14
C THR A 280 5.54 -26.14 13.43
N GLY A 281 5.82 -27.23 12.71
CA GLY A 281 4.80 -27.99 11.97
C GLY A 281 4.38 -27.39 10.63
N VAL A 282 4.93 -26.24 10.24
CA VAL A 282 4.65 -25.53 8.97
C VAL A 282 5.93 -25.08 8.27
N SER A 283 6.99 -25.88 8.38
CA SER A 283 8.33 -25.60 7.82
C SER A 283 8.32 -25.30 6.32
N ASP A 284 7.47 -26.00 5.58
CA ASP A 284 7.36 -25.90 4.12
C ASP A 284 6.18 -25.01 3.68
N THR A 285 5.70 -24.15 4.58
CA THR A 285 4.58 -23.23 4.31
C THR A 285 5.03 -21.79 4.50
N ILE A 286 4.56 -20.91 3.62
CA ILE A 286 4.80 -19.47 3.72
C ILE A 286 3.86 -18.86 4.75
N VAL A 287 4.41 -18.27 5.80
CA VAL A 287 3.67 -17.59 6.88
C VAL A 287 3.85 -16.08 6.74
N ASN A 288 2.76 -15.32 6.86
CA ASN A 288 2.78 -13.87 6.72
C ASN A 288 2.20 -13.18 7.95
N TYR A 289 2.95 -12.24 8.50
CA TYR A 289 2.46 -11.32 9.53
C TYR A 289 2.32 -9.93 8.92
N GLU A 290 1.22 -9.25 9.24
CA GLU A 290 0.92 -7.92 8.71
C GLU A 290 0.46 -6.99 9.84
N VAL A 291 0.98 -5.76 9.83
CA VAL A 291 0.60 -4.68 10.75
C VAL A 291 0.39 -3.38 9.98
N ILE A 292 -0.58 -2.59 10.41
CA ILE A 292 -0.80 -1.22 9.93
C ILE A 292 -0.65 -0.27 11.11
N TYR A 293 0.18 0.75 10.99
CA TYR A 293 0.34 1.76 12.04
C TYR A 293 0.67 3.14 11.45
N THR A 294 0.52 4.17 12.27
CA THR A 294 0.89 5.54 11.89
C THR A 294 2.36 5.77 12.23
N VAL A 295 3.16 6.19 11.25
CA VAL A 295 4.57 6.51 11.47
C VAL A 295 4.68 7.80 12.28
N ASN A 296 5.34 7.76 13.43
CA ASN A 296 5.42 8.89 14.36
C ASN A 296 6.83 9.49 14.55
N LYS A 297 7.84 9.00 13.81
CA LYS A 297 9.25 9.41 13.92
C LYS A 297 9.88 9.68 12.56
N ASN A 298 10.92 10.52 12.57
CA ASN A 298 11.77 10.82 11.40
C ASN A 298 12.57 9.60 10.89
N THR A 299 12.68 8.55 11.70
CA THR A 299 13.23 7.24 11.31
C THR A 299 12.28 6.16 11.81
N THR A 300 11.70 5.39 10.88
CA THR A 300 10.94 4.18 11.13
C THR A 300 11.94 3.06 10.98
N SER A 301 12.55 2.72 12.09
CA SER A 301 13.32 1.50 12.15
C SER A 301 12.31 0.38 12.35
N ILE A 302 12.12 -0.47 11.34
CA ILE A 302 11.48 -1.75 11.62
C ILE A 302 12.53 -2.62 12.28
N TYR A 303 12.57 -2.51 13.60
CA TYR A 303 13.33 -3.44 14.41
C TYR A 303 12.65 -4.80 14.26
N VAL A 304 13.08 -5.58 13.27
CA VAL A 304 12.87 -7.02 13.28
C VAL A 304 13.75 -7.57 14.40
N LEU A 305 13.35 -7.27 15.63
CA LEU A 305 14.11 -7.47 16.84
C LEU A 305 13.83 -8.89 17.30
N LEU A 306 14.44 -9.82 16.57
CA LEU A 306 14.30 -11.25 16.76
C LEU A 306 15.00 -11.59 18.08
N LYS A 307 14.26 -11.60 19.20
CA LYS A 307 14.82 -12.08 20.48
C LYS A 307 14.81 -13.60 20.43
N PRO A 308 15.98 -14.27 20.39
CA PRO A 308 16.00 -15.72 20.47
C PRO A 308 15.45 -16.14 21.83
N CYS A 309 14.47 -17.07 21.82
CA CYS A 309 14.26 -17.91 22.99
C CYS A 309 15.55 -18.72 23.19
N LEU A 310 15.98 -18.91 24.44
CA LEU A 310 17.32 -19.38 24.85
C LEU A 310 17.77 -20.76 24.29
N ALA A 311 17.01 -21.38 23.38
CA ALA A 311 17.28 -22.70 22.82
C ALA A 311 17.14 -22.81 21.28
N SER A 312 17.05 -21.71 20.50
CA SER A 312 16.88 -21.81 19.03
C SER A 312 17.75 -20.81 18.24
N PHE A 313 18.72 -21.33 17.49
CA PHE A 313 19.46 -20.64 16.42
C PHE A 313 18.90 -21.07 15.06
N PRO A 314 19.10 -20.35 13.93
CA PRO A 314 19.19 -18.89 13.72
C PRO A 314 17.99 -18.35 12.89
N LEU A 315 17.79 -17.03 12.95
CA LEU A 315 16.52 -16.32 12.69
C LEU A 315 16.48 -15.73 11.27
N TYR A 316 15.33 -15.71 10.56
CA TYR A 316 15.29 -15.21 9.18
C TYR A 316 13.88 -14.78 8.68
N PRO A 317 13.69 -13.56 8.19
CA PRO A 317 12.66 -13.27 7.20
C PRO A 317 13.21 -13.53 5.79
N PRO A 318 12.51 -14.22 4.87
CA PRO A 318 12.76 -14.20 3.42
C PRO A 318 12.32 -12.89 2.75
N ALA A 319 11.32 -12.18 3.29
CA ALA A 319 10.82 -10.98 2.62
C ALA A 319 10.22 -9.94 3.58
N LEU A 320 10.45 -8.65 3.28
CA LEU A 320 9.80 -7.52 3.93
C LEU A 320 9.12 -6.61 2.90
N GLU A 321 7.85 -6.28 3.10
CA GLU A 321 7.08 -5.41 2.20
C GLU A 321 6.52 -4.20 2.98
N PHE A 322 6.60 -3.02 2.37
CA PHE A 322 6.18 -1.73 2.92
C PHE A 322 5.25 -1.04 1.93
N ARG A 323 4.06 -0.63 2.37
CA ARG A 323 3.04 0.00 1.53
C ARG A 323 2.45 1.23 2.23
N SER A 324 2.62 2.41 1.66
CA SER A 324 1.90 3.61 2.09
C SER A 324 0.42 3.46 1.78
N LEU A 325 -0.43 3.72 2.77
CA LEU A 325 -1.88 3.69 2.62
C LEU A 325 -2.44 5.09 2.35
N ALA A 326 -3.65 5.17 1.81
CA ALA A 326 -4.30 6.46 1.62
C ALA A 326 -4.61 7.14 2.97
N PRO A 327 -4.56 8.49 3.05
CA PRO A 327 -4.72 9.21 4.31
C PRO A 327 -6.05 8.99 5.04
N LYS A 328 -7.10 8.59 4.31
CA LYS A 328 -8.43 8.32 4.88
C LYS A 328 -8.62 6.89 5.35
N MET A 329 -7.76 5.95 4.97
CA MET A 329 -7.92 4.56 5.36
C MET A 329 -7.73 4.40 6.87
N TYR A 330 -8.58 3.60 7.49
CA TYR A 330 -8.54 3.21 8.89
C TYR A 330 -8.58 4.40 9.86
N THR A 331 -9.16 5.55 9.49
CA THR A 331 -9.15 6.75 10.35
C THR A 331 -10.01 6.63 11.60
N ARG A 332 -10.88 5.60 11.66
CA ARG A 332 -11.65 5.22 12.86
C ARG A 332 -10.78 4.70 14.01
N VAL A 333 -9.55 4.28 13.73
CA VAL A 333 -8.58 3.84 14.73
C VAL A 333 -7.65 5.00 15.06
N ALA A 334 -7.46 5.31 16.34
CA ALA A 334 -6.57 6.38 16.75
C ALA A 334 -5.11 6.13 16.28
N SER A 335 -4.36 7.21 16.02
CA SER A 335 -3.02 7.11 15.43
C SER A 335 -1.98 6.45 16.35
N ASP A 336 -2.25 6.40 17.66
CA ASP A 336 -1.43 5.72 18.68
C ASP A 336 -1.72 4.22 18.79
N TYR A 337 -2.60 3.67 17.94
CA TYR A 337 -2.88 2.24 17.85
C TYR A 337 -2.37 1.64 16.54
N ALA A 338 -1.83 0.43 16.64
CA ALA A 338 -1.51 -0.43 15.52
C ALA A 338 -2.64 -1.45 15.29
N LEU A 339 -2.89 -1.78 14.02
CA LEU A 339 -3.84 -2.79 13.57
C LEU A 339 -3.08 -4.05 13.16
N PHE A 340 -3.23 -5.13 13.92
CA PHE A 340 -2.65 -6.44 13.62
C PHE A 340 -3.66 -7.29 12.88
N ARG A 341 -3.36 -7.63 11.62
CA ARG A 341 -4.30 -8.34 10.74
C ARG A 341 -4.51 -9.77 11.22
N GLN A 342 -5.74 -10.10 11.56
CA GLN A 342 -6.19 -11.48 11.77
C GLN A 342 -6.67 -12.08 10.45
N LYS A 343 -7.68 -11.44 9.85
CA LYS A 343 -8.30 -11.87 8.59
C LYS A 343 -8.50 -10.69 7.64
N ARG A 344 -8.40 -10.97 6.34
CA ARG A 344 -8.80 -10.08 5.24
C ARG A 344 -9.33 -10.98 4.14
N LEU A 345 -10.65 -11.09 4.05
CA LEU A 345 -11.31 -12.05 3.18
C LEU A 345 -12.09 -11.34 2.08
N ALA A 346 -11.94 -11.83 0.85
CA ALA A 346 -12.82 -11.52 -0.27
C ALA A 346 -13.78 -12.70 -0.47
N LEU A 347 -15.03 -12.51 -0.06
CA LEU A 347 -16.08 -13.50 -0.13
C LEU A 347 -16.64 -13.55 -1.56
N GLY A 348 -16.69 -14.74 -2.14
CA GLY A 348 -17.03 -14.93 -3.55
C GLY A 348 -15.87 -14.76 -4.54
N ALA A 349 -14.67 -14.36 -4.09
CA ALA A 349 -13.47 -14.41 -4.93
C ALA A 349 -12.99 -15.86 -5.12
N GLN A 350 -12.45 -16.18 -6.30
CA GLN A 350 -11.89 -17.50 -6.59
C GLN A 350 -10.35 -17.57 -6.40
N GLN A 351 -9.69 -16.43 -6.37
CA GLN A 351 -8.23 -16.35 -6.25
C GLN A 351 -7.83 -15.22 -5.31
N LEU A 352 -6.60 -15.27 -4.83
CA LEU A 352 -6.01 -14.18 -4.06
C LEU A 352 -6.08 -12.89 -4.87
N ILE A 353 -6.65 -11.84 -4.29
CA ILE A 353 -6.64 -10.50 -4.88
C ILE A 353 -5.57 -9.69 -4.14
N ARG A 354 -4.63 -9.10 -4.88
CA ARG A 354 -3.59 -8.20 -4.37
C ARG A 354 -3.18 -7.24 -5.49
N TYR A 355 -1.97 -6.68 -5.48
CA TYR A 355 -1.48 -5.92 -6.61
C TYR A 355 -1.47 -6.75 -7.91
N PRO A 356 -1.84 -6.18 -9.08
CA PRO A 356 -2.17 -4.77 -9.32
C PRO A 356 -3.64 -4.37 -9.04
N GLU A 357 -4.53 -5.32 -8.74
CA GLU A 357 -5.95 -5.03 -8.50
C GLU A 357 -6.19 -4.22 -7.22
N ASP A 358 -5.41 -4.48 -6.17
CA ASP A 358 -5.29 -3.62 -4.99
C ASP A 358 -4.01 -2.78 -5.08
N SER A 359 -4.16 -1.48 -5.31
CA SER A 359 -3.02 -0.54 -5.42
C SER A 359 -2.20 -0.41 -4.14
N TYR A 360 -2.72 -0.84 -2.99
CA TYR A 360 -2.00 -0.88 -1.71
C TYR A 360 -1.38 -2.26 -1.42
N ASP A 361 -1.51 -3.19 -2.37
CA ASP A 361 -0.98 -4.55 -2.29
C ASP A 361 -1.39 -5.31 -1.01
N ARG A 362 -2.60 -5.03 -0.52
CA ARG A 362 -3.23 -5.83 0.52
C ARG A 362 -3.61 -7.20 -0.06
N ARG A 363 -3.31 -8.25 0.67
CA ARG A 363 -3.64 -9.64 0.27
C ARG A 363 -5.04 -10.02 0.77
N TRP A 364 -6.00 -10.09 -0.14
CA TRP A 364 -7.38 -10.52 0.12
C TRP A 364 -7.54 -11.99 -0.20
N VAL A 365 -7.69 -12.81 0.84
CA VAL A 365 -7.79 -14.26 0.70
C VAL A 365 -9.24 -14.66 0.35
N PRO A 366 -9.46 -15.55 -0.62
CA PRO A 366 -10.78 -16.12 -0.88
C PRO A 366 -11.44 -16.71 0.36
N GLY A 367 -12.72 -16.39 0.59
CA GLY A 367 -13.51 -16.93 1.70
C GLY A 367 -14.06 -18.35 1.50
N TYR A 368 -13.31 -19.26 0.86
CA TYR A 368 -13.77 -20.61 0.56
C TYR A 368 -14.25 -21.36 1.82
N GLY A 369 -15.38 -22.05 1.71
CA GLY A 369 -15.82 -23.03 2.71
C GLY A 369 -16.55 -22.48 3.95
N LEU A 370 -16.90 -21.19 3.99
CA LEU A 370 -17.60 -20.55 5.13
C LEU A 370 -19.13 -20.82 5.18
N PHE A 371 -19.57 -22.03 4.81
CA PHE A 371 -20.98 -22.47 4.86
C PHE A 371 -22.01 -21.62 4.11
N ALA A 372 -21.60 -20.91 3.05
CA ALA A 372 -22.51 -20.09 2.27
C ALA A 372 -22.23 -20.19 0.75
N TYR A 373 -23.23 -19.84 -0.05
CA TYR A 373 -23.19 -19.99 -1.50
C TYR A 373 -22.46 -18.80 -2.12
N GLN A 374 -21.65 -19.08 -3.14
CA GLN A 374 -21.03 -18.02 -3.92
C GLN A 374 -22.08 -17.42 -4.87
N ALA A 375 -22.27 -16.11 -4.78
CA ALA A 375 -23.02 -15.35 -5.76
C ALA A 375 -22.02 -14.60 -6.63
N GLU A 376 -21.95 -14.97 -7.90
CA GLU A 376 -21.19 -14.22 -8.90
C GLU A 376 -22.07 -13.10 -9.45
N GLY A 377 -21.48 -11.93 -9.70
CA GLY A 377 -22.16 -10.88 -10.44
C GLY A 377 -22.39 -11.33 -11.88
N GLU A 378 -23.65 -11.55 -12.28
CA GLU A 378 -24.01 -11.93 -13.66
C GLU A 378 -23.62 -10.85 -14.69
N ALA A 379 -23.52 -9.60 -14.24
CA ALA A 379 -22.91 -8.54 -15.01
C ALA A 379 -21.42 -8.47 -14.67
N ARG A 380 -20.54 -8.56 -15.67
CA ARG A 380 -19.19 -8.02 -15.55
C ARG A 380 -19.35 -6.52 -15.23
N ILE A 381 -19.40 -6.16 -13.94
CA ILE A 381 -19.53 -4.78 -13.47
C ILE A 381 -18.27 -4.05 -13.95
N SER A 382 -18.39 -3.40 -15.11
CA SER A 382 -17.25 -2.78 -15.80
C SER A 382 -16.69 -1.58 -15.04
N LYS A 383 -17.48 -1.00 -14.12
CA LYS A 383 -17.09 0.18 -13.35
C LYS A 383 -17.79 0.21 -11.98
N MET A 384 -17.14 -0.39 -11.00
CA MET A 384 -17.55 -0.34 -9.60
C MET A 384 -17.08 0.96 -8.96
N ASP A 385 -17.97 1.71 -8.30
CA ASP A 385 -17.58 2.89 -7.51
C ASP A 385 -17.25 2.51 -6.06
N VAL A 386 -15.95 2.45 -5.75
CA VAL A 386 -15.46 2.13 -4.40
C VAL A 386 -15.23 3.37 -3.53
N SER A 387 -15.49 4.56 -4.04
CA SER A 387 -15.20 5.83 -3.32
C SER A 387 -16.09 6.07 -2.10
N GLY A 388 -17.18 5.32 -1.97
CA GLY A 388 -18.08 5.33 -0.80
C GLY A 388 -17.51 4.63 0.44
N ALA A 389 -16.46 3.81 0.29
CA ALA A 389 -15.77 3.14 1.39
C ALA A 389 -14.50 3.90 1.79
N GLU A 390 -14.31 4.09 3.10
CA GLU A 390 -13.16 4.76 3.68
C GLU A 390 -11.87 3.94 3.52
N ASP A 391 -11.97 2.63 3.75
CA ASP A 391 -10.87 1.68 3.68
C ASP A 391 -10.56 1.24 2.23
N ASN A 392 -11.18 1.89 1.25
CA ASN A 392 -10.88 1.81 -0.18
C ASN A 392 -10.63 0.37 -0.68
N PRO A 393 -11.60 -0.56 -0.56
CA PRO A 393 -11.46 -1.91 -1.07
C PRO A 393 -11.31 -1.87 -2.60
N PRO A 394 -10.51 -2.76 -3.21
CA PRO A 394 -10.41 -2.81 -4.66
C PRO A 394 -11.73 -3.32 -5.28
N ALA A 395 -12.06 -2.85 -6.49
CA ALA A 395 -13.28 -3.25 -7.19
C ALA A 395 -13.42 -4.78 -7.30
N ALA A 396 -12.33 -5.49 -7.58
CA ALA A 396 -12.30 -6.94 -7.68
C ALA A 396 -12.78 -7.67 -6.42
N VAL A 397 -12.65 -7.05 -5.24
CA VAL A 397 -13.10 -7.63 -3.96
C VAL A 397 -14.60 -7.50 -3.75
N VAL A 398 -15.22 -6.45 -4.30
CA VAL A 398 -16.64 -6.13 -4.09
C VAL A 398 -17.54 -6.44 -5.29
N GLN A 399 -16.98 -7.02 -6.35
CA GLN A 399 -17.72 -7.48 -7.53
C GLN A 399 -18.39 -8.84 -7.34
N ASN A 400 -17.88 -9.65 -6.41
CA ASN A 400 -18.44 -10.95 -6.05
C ASN A 400 -18.91 -10.91 -4.60
N ALA A 401 -19.75 -11.87 -4.22
CA ALA A 401 -20.23 -11.97 -2.87
C ALA A 401 -20.55 -13.41 -2.44
N THR A 402 -20.82 -13.55 -1.15
CA THR A 402 -21.38 -14.75 -0.54
C THR A 402 -22.76 -14.43 0.01
N THR A 403 -23.72 -15.34 -0.20
CA THR A 403 -25.13 -15.20 0.17
C THR A 403 -25.67 -16.48 0.82
N GLY A 404 -26.72 -16.36 1.63
CA GLY A 404 -27.48 -17.51 2.14
C GLY A 404 -28.45 -18.08 1.10
N ASN A 405 -29.09 -19.21 1.42
CA ASN A 405 -30.15 -19.82 0.60
C ASN A 405 -31.50 -19.11 0.71
N ASN A 406 -31.80 -18.62 1.91
CA ASN A 406 -33.11 -18.09 2.27
C ASN A 406 -32.99 -16.97 3.30
N THR A 407 -34.10 -16.30 3.58
CA THR A 407 -34.18 -15.15 4.48
C THR A 407 -34.17 -15.50 5.97
N SER A 408 -34.17 -16.79 6.33
CA SER A 408 -34.06 -17.26 7.71
C SER A 408 -32.62 -17.57 8.11
N GLU A 409 -31.71 -17.68 7.15
CA GLU A 409 -30.28 -17.93 7.40
C GLU A 409 -29.56 -16.63 7.78
N TYR A 410 -28.59 -16.76 8.68
CA TYR A 410 -27.66 -15.70 9.03
C TYR A 410 -26.22 -16.12 8.69
N PHE A 411 -25.35 -15.14 8.54
CA PHE A 411 -23.92 -15.36 8.37
C PHE A 411 -23.19 -15.02 9.65
N GLU A 412 -22.25 -15.85 10.10
CA GLU A 412 -21.37 -15.52 11.21
C GLU A 412 -19.95 -15.26 10.71
N LEU A 413 -19.36 -14.15 11.13
CA LEU A 413 -18.01 -13.79 10.73
C LEU A 413 -17.00 -14.71 11.43
N TYR A 414 -16.14 -15.36 10.65
CA TYR A 414 -15.02 -16.12 11.20
C TYR A 414 -13.86 -15.19 11.58
N THR A 415 -13.84 -14.74 12.84
CA THR A 415 -12.96 -13.65 13.29
C THR A 415 -11.54 -14.10 13.68
N TYR A 416 -11.37 -15.33 14.17
CA TYR A 416 -10.09 -15.87 14.65
C TYR A 416 -9.47 -15.05 15.80
N LEU A 417 -10.32 -14.56 16.70
CA LEU A 417 -9.90 -13.78 17.88
C LEU A 417 -9.37 -14.69 19.01
N PRO A 418 -8.52 -14.16 19.90
CA PRO A 418 -8.05 -14.91 21.08
C PRO A 418 -9.17 -15.14 22.10
N ASP A 419 -8.98 -16.11 23.00
CA ASP A 419 -9.98 -16.47 24.03
C ASP A 419 -10.24 -15.40 25.09
N PHE A 420 -9.35 -14.42 25.20
CA PHE A 420 -9.46 -13.29 26.13
C PHE A 420 -9.93 -12.02 25.39
N PRO A 421 -10.69 -11.13 26.07
CA PRO A 421 -11.18 -9.91 25.46
C PRO A 421 -10.04 -8.98 25.00
N VAL A 422 -10.12 -8.55 23.76
CA VAL A 422 -9.17 -7.63 23.12
C VAL A 422 -9.92 -6.54 22.35
N GLN A 423 -9.33 -5.35 22.22
CA GLN A 423 -9.90 -4.31 21.36
C GLN A 423 -9.75 -4.72 19.90
N VAL A 424 -10.81 -4.56 19.13
CA VAL A 424 -10.84 -4.97 17.72
C VAL A 424 -11.31 -3.83 16.80
N TYR A 425 -10.84 -3.88 15.57
CA TYR A 425 -11.38 -3.14 14.45
C TYR A 425 -11.80 -4.15 13.38
N ILE A 426 -13.08 -4.16 13.04
CA ILE A 426 -13.62 -5.02 11.99
C ILE A 426 -14.29 -4.11 10.96
N THR A 427 -14.01 -4.30 9.69
CA THR A 427 -14.69 -3.58 8.61
C THR A 427 -15.31 -4.57 7.65
N THR A 428 -16.52 -4.27 7.18
CA THR A 428 -17.32 -5.13 6.30
C THR A 428 -17.76 -4.34 5.08
N PHE A 429 -17.76 -4.98 3.92
CA PHE A 429 -18.06 -4.34 2.64
C PHE A 429 -19.23 -5.03 1.95
N PHE A 430 -20.18 -4.20 1.52
CA PHE A 430 -21.45 -4.62 0.93
C PHE A 430 -21.71 -3.89 -0.39
N SER A 431 -21.94 -4.66 -1.44
CA SER A 431 -22.39 -4.25 -2.76
C SER A 431 -23.32 -5.33 -3.28
N GLU A 432 -24.49 -4.91 -3.77
CA GLU A 432 -25.36 -5.80 -4.51
C GLU A 432 -24.70 -6.19 -5.83
N VAL A 433 -24.68 -7.50 -6.12
CA VAL A 433 -24.04 -8.08 -7.30
C VAL A 433 -25.08 -8.64 -8.29
N HIS A 434 -26.33 -8.80 -7.85
CA HIS A 434 -27.40 -9.38 -8.65
C HIS A 434 -28.47 -8.34 -9.00
N PRO A 435 -28.69 -8.00 -10.28
CA PRO A 435 -29.62 -6.94 -10.69
C PRO A 435 -31.08 -7.25 -10.35
N ALA A 436 -31.46 -8.52 -10.13
CA ALA A 436 -32.81 -8.86 -9.65
C ALA A 436 -33.16 -8.24 -8.29
N ALA A 437 -32.19 -7.83 -7.47
CA ALA A 437 -32.47 -7.08 -6.25
C ALA A 437 -32.99 -5.64 -6.52
N LEU A 438 -32.88 -5.16 -7.77
CA LEU A 438 -33.38 -3.85 -8.20
C LEU A 438 -34.84 -3.87 -8.66
N THR A 439 -35.44 -5.06 -8.83
CA THR A 439 -36.81 -5.20 -9.31
C THR A 439 -37.78 -5.50 -8.17
N SER A 440 -38.82 -4.68 -8.02
CA SER A 440 -39.89 -4.94 -7.04
C SER A 440 -40.59 -6.28 -7.33
N PRO A 441 -40.93 -7.09 -6.30
CA PRO A 441 -40.87 -6.80 -4.87
C PRO A 441 -39.54 -7.22 -4.19
N ASN A 442 -38.49 -7.51 -4.95
CA ASN A 442 -37.24 -8.00 -4.38
C ASN A 442 -36.56 -6.90 -3.55
N LYS A 443 -36.17 -7.27 -2.33
CA LYS A 443 -35.44 -6.40 -1.41
C LYS A 443 -34.42 -7.24 -0.64
N ARG A 444 -33.19 -6.77 -0.59
CA ARG A 444 -32.15 -7.29 0.30
C ARG A 444 -31.89 -6.30 1.41
N SER A 445 -32.11 -6.72 2.65
CA SER A 445 -31.91 -5.89 3.84
C SER A 445 -31.51 -6.75 5.03
N PHE A 446 -30.47 -6.35 5.75
CA PHE A 446 -29.95 -7.10 6.91
C PHE A 446 -29.24 -6.17 7.90
N GLU A 447 -29.03 -6.65 9.12
CA GLU A 447 -28.34 -5.93 10.19
C GLU A 447 -27.16 -6.75 10.73
N ILE A 448 -26.15 -6.03 11.24
CA ILE A 448 -25.05 -6.62 12.01
C ILE A 448 -25.48 -6.74 13.47
N TYR A 449 -25.29 -7.91 14.05
CA TYR A 449 -25.47 -8.18 15.47
C TYR A 449 -24.13 -8.54 16.12
N VAL A 450 -23.90 -8.05 17.33
CA VAL A 450 -22.79 -8.46 18.20
C VAL A 450 -23.39 -9.05 19.47
N ASP A 451 -23.10 -10.32 19.77
CA ASP A 451 -23.65 -11.05 20.92
C ASP A 451 -25.17 -10.91 21.05
N GLU A 452 -25.89 -11.23 19.97
CA GLU A 452 -27.36 -11.12 19.87
C GLU A 452 -27.94 -9.69 19.96
N GLN A 453 -27.11 -8.65 20.10
CA GLN A 453 -27.55 -7.25 20.13
C GLN A 453 -27.36 -6.56 18.77
N PRO A 454 -28.36 -5.80 18.28
CA PRO A 454 -28.22 -5.07 17.03
C PRO A 454 -27.13 -3.99 17.16
N TYR A 455 -26.15 -4.05 16.28
CA TYR A 455 -25.02 -3.12 16.23
C TYR A 455 -25.21 -2.05 15.14
N SER A 456 -25.71 -2.45 13.97
CA SER A 456 -25.93 -1.54 12.84
C SER A 456 -27.40 -1.19 12.66
N LYS A 457 -27.65 -0.11 11.92
CA LYS A 457 -28.95 0.10 11.24
C LYS A 457 -29.12 -0.91 10.10
N PRO A 458 -30.35 -1.08 9.55
CA PRO A 458 -30.55 -1.88 8.35
C PRO A 458 -29.61 -1.45 7.21
N ILE A 459 -28.92 -2.44 6.65
CA ILE A 459 -28.00 -2.31 5.53
C ILE A 459 -28.74 -2.79 4.29
N VAL A 460 -28.88 -1.89 3.31
CA VAL A 460 -29.38 -2.21 1.97
C VAL A 460 -28.20 -2.06 1.02
N PRO A 461 -27.59 -3.16 0.54
CA PRO A 461 -26.43 -3.09 -0.35
C PRO A 461 -26.81 -2.35 -1.64
N PRO A 462 -26.03 -1.33 -2.06
CA PRO A 462 -26.30 -0.65 -3.30
C PRO A 462 -25.72 -1.43 -4.48
N PHE A 463 -26.29 -1.23 -5.67
CA PHE A 463 -25.74 -1.78 -6.91
C PHE A 463 -24.71 -0.82 -7.51
N GLU A 464 -23.63 -1.34 -8.10
CA GLU A 464 -22.52 -0.57 -8.72
C GLU A 464 -21.72 0.35 -7.77
N SER A 465 -21.98 0.30 -6.47
CA SER A 465 -21.26 1.06 -5.44
C SER A 465 -21.16 0.25 -4.15
N VAL A 466 -20.29 0.68 -3.23
CA VAL A 466 -20.02 -0.04 -1.98
C VAL A 466 -20.48 0.75 -0.75
N ILE A 467 -21.04 0.03 0.22
CA ILE A 467 -21.18 0.50 1.60
C ILE A 467 -20.15 -0.24 2.46
N GLU A 468 -19.40 0.54 3.24
CA GLU A 468 -18.56 0.03 4.32
C GLU A 468 -19.28 0.20 5.66
N VAL A 469 -19.31 -0.85 6.47
CA VAL A 469 -19.75 -0.77 7.87
C VAL A 469 -18.63 -1.27 8.77
N ALA A 470 -18.11 -0.37 9.60
CA ALA A 470 -17.05 -0.67 10.56
C ALA A 470 -17.62 -0.93 11.96
N ILE A 471 -17.18 -2.01 12.58
CA ILE A 471 -17.40 -2.36 13.98
C ILE A 471 -16.18 -1.87 14.76
N THR A 472 -16.41 -0.87 15.61
CA THR A 472 -15.39 -0.14 16.37
C THR A 472 -15.81 0.04 17.82
N ASN A 473 -14.86 0.40 18.69
CA ASN A 473 -15.09 0.67 20.11
C ASN A 473 -15.70 -0.51 20.89
N ILE A 474 -15.40 -1.74 20.47
CA ILE A 474 -15.78 -2.95 21.19
C ILE A 474 -14.54 -3.74 21.63
N THR A 475 -14.73 -4.52 22.69
CA THR A 475 -13.82 -5.62 23.05
C THR A 475 -14.47 -6.92 22.66
N ALA A 476 -13.72 -7.79 21.99
CA ALA A 476 -14.21 -9.08 21.53
C ALA A 476 -13.20 -10.20 21.86
N SER A 477 -13.68 -11.43 21.90
CA SER A 477 -12.84 -12.63 22.04
C SER A 477 -13.33 -13.72 21.09
N SER A 478 -12.74 -14.92 21.16
CA SER A 478 -13.19 -16.11 20.42
C SER A 478 -14.66 -16.50 20.71
N LYS A 479 -15.25 -15.98 21.79
CA LYS A 479 -16.64 -16.22 22.20
C LYS A 479 -17.62 -15.17 21.69
N THR A 480 -17.14 -14.06 21.17
CA THR A 480 -17.99 -12.97 20.67
C THR A 480 -18.57 -13.37 19.33
N SER A 481 -19.90 -13.45 19.23
CA SER A 481 -20.58 -13.74 17.98
C SER A 481 -20.85 -12.46 17.20
N ILE A 482 -20.48 -12.45 15.91
CA ILE A 482 -20.75 -11.32 15.01
C ILE A 482 -21.49 -11.86 13.81
N THR A 483 -22.77 -11.51 13.70
CA THR A 483 -23.67 -12.13 12.71
C THR A 483 -24.37 -11.10 11.81
N LEU A 484 -24.61 -11.47 10.55
CA LEU A 484 -25.46 -10.75 9.61
C LEU A 484 -26.82 -11.41 9.54
N ARG A 485 -27.88 -10.69 9.88
CA ARG A 485 -29.24 -11.24 9.95
C ARG A 485 -30.18 -10.48 9.03
N PRO A 486 -30.91 -11.17 8.12
CA PRO A 486 -31.94 -10.54 7.30
C PRO A 486 -32.99 -9.82 8.15
N THR A 487 -33.43 -8.64 7.71
CA THR A 487 -34.56 -7.95 8.33
C THR A 487 -35.87 -8.62 7.95
N ALA A 488 -36.92 -8.43 8.75
CA ALA A 488 -38.22 -9.08 8.54
C ALA A 488 -38.89 -8.77 7.18
N ASP A 489 -38.53 -7.64 6.56
CA ASP A 489 -39.02 -7.19 5.25
C ASP A 489 -38.05 -7.52 4.10
N SER A 490 -36.97 -8.26 4.36
CA SER A 490 -36.07 -8.76 3.31
C SER A 490 -36.72 -9.94 2.59
N THR A 491 -36.77 -9.88 1.27
CA THR A 491 -37.24 -11.00 0.43
C THR A 491 -36.07 -11.80 -0.14
N LEU A 492 -34.84 -11.28 -0.03
CA LEU A 492 -33.61 -11.92 -0.44
C LEU A 492 -32.73 -12.23 0.78
N PRO A 493 -31.91 -13.30 0.74
CA PRO A 493 -30.97 -13.66 1.81
C PRO A 493 -29.95 -12.55 2.13
N PHE A 494 -29.13 -12.70 3.17
CA PHE A 494 -28.01 -11.75 3.39
C PHE A 494 -27.03 -11.79 2.21
N LEU A 495 -26.19 -10.76 2.07
CA LEU A 495 -25.07 -10.76 1.12
C LEU A 495 -23.88 -10.06 1.76
N ILE A 496 -22.68 -10.61 1.57
CA ILE A 496 -21.43 -9.97 2.02
C ILE A 496 -20.34 -10.18 0.98
N ASN A 497 -19.62 -9.11 0.63
CA ASN A 497 -18.54 -9.18 -0.35
C ASN A 497 -17.19 -9.40 0.30
N ALA A 498 -16.93 -8.73 1.42
CA ALA A 498 -15.63 -8.84 2.08
C ALA A 498 -15.68 -8.37 3.53
N PHE A 499 -14.69 -8.80 4.31
CA PHE A 499 -14.44 -8.22 5.62
C PHE A 499 -12.96 -8.31 6.02
N GLU A 500 -12.55 -7.41 6.91
CA GLU A 500 -11.24 -7.40 7.54
C GLU A 500 -11.40 -7.44 9.06
N VAL A 501 -10.50 -8.14 9.75
CA VAL A 501 -10.47 -8.25 11.21
C VAL A 501 -9.07 -7.92 11.68
N TYR A 502 -8.99 -6.96 12.60
CA TYR A 502 -7.75 -6.51 13.21
C TYR A 502 -7.84 -6.52 14.73
N LEU A 503 -6.75 -6.96 15.38
CA LEU A 503 -6.52 -6.67 16.79
C LEU A 503 -5.89 -5.29 16.93
N LEU A 504 -6.29 -4.55 17.95
CA LEU A 504 -5.74 -3.23 18.24
C LEU A 504 -4.80 -3.32 19.44
N SER A 505 -3.60 -2.76 19.31
CA SER A 505 -2.71 -2.51 20.45
C SER A 505 -2.11 -1.12 20.36
N LYS A 506 -1.83 -0.52 21.52
CA LYS A 506 -1.13 0.76 21.58
C LYS A 506 0.30 0.60 21.08
N VAL A 507 0.76 1.58 20.32
CA VAL A 507 2.16 1.70 19.91
C VAL A 507 2.97 2.15 21.13
N GLY A 508 4.03 1.41 21.46
CA GLY A 508 4.87 1.67 22.63
C GLY A 508 5.66 3.00 22.52
N PRO A 509 6.11 3.57 23.65
CA PRO A 509 6.95 4.76 23.64
C PRO A 509 8.28 4.49 22.93
N ALA A 510 8.81 5.52 22.28
CA ALA A 510 10.07 5.46 21.58
C ALA A 510 11.23 5.13 22.52
N THR A 511 11.89 3.98 22.34
CA THR A 511 13.22 3.74 22.94
C THR A 511 14.31 3.98 21.91
N ASP A 512 15.39 4.66 22.31
CA ASP A 512 16.54 4.97 21.47
C ASP A 512 17.35 3.69 21.20
N THR A 513 17.97 3.64 20.02
CA THR A 513 18.90 2.60 19.55
C THR A 513 20.10 2.34 20.48
N ARG A 514 20.32 3.19 21.50
CA ARG A 514 21.44 3.15 22.43
C ARG A 514 21.09 2.70 23.85
N ASP A 515 19.82 2.55 24.19
CA ASP A 515 19.42 2.16 25.55
C ASP A 515 19.51 0.64 25.73
N SER A 516 20.71 0.19 26.08
CA SER A 516 21.01 -1.17 26.49
C SER A 516 20.44 -1.55 27.85
N ASN A 517 19.77 -0.64 28.59
CA ASN A 517 19.38 -0.90 29.99
C ASN A 517 17.99 -0.39 30.45
N GLU A 518 17.16 0.29 29.65
CA GLU A 518 15.90 0.87 30.17
C GLU A 518 14.65 0.00 30.02
N SER A 519 14.72 -1.15 29.36
CA SER A 519 13.57 -2.06 29.21
C SER A 519 13.18 -2.84 30.47
N ILE A 520 13.84 -2.63 31.62
CA ILE A 520 13.51 -3.33 32.89
C ILE A 520 12.39 -2.62 33.67
N THR A 521 12.21 -1.31 33.50
CA THR A 521 11.30 -0.54 34.37
C THR A 521 9.84 -0.58 33.91
N TYR A 522 9.58 -0.73 32.61
CA TYR A 522 8.23 -1.00 32.08
C TYR A 522 7.80 -2.47 32.22
N PHE A 523 8.76 -3.39 32.38
CA PHE A 523 8.52 -4.82 32.55
C PHE A 523 7.90 -5.21 33.90
N LEU A 524 7.97 -4.35 34.93
CA LEU A 524 7.51 -4.69 36.28
C LEU A 524 6.03 -4.36 36.55
N PHE A 525 5.38 -3.55 35.73
CA PHE A 525 3.97 -3.18 35.94
C PHE A 525 2.96 -4.14 35.26
N GLU A 526 3.31 -4.79 34.16
CA GLU A 526 2.41 -5.74 33.46
C GLU A 526 2.56 -7.21 33.94
N TRP A 527 3.61 -7.55 34.69
CA TRP A 527 3.87 -8.92 35.16
C TRP A 527 3.05 -9.36 36.40
N ARG A 528 2.25 -8.48 37.00
CA ARG A 528 1.43 -8.85 38.18
C ARG A 528 0.16 -9.62 37.85
N ASP A 529 -0.33 -9.58 36.62
CA ASP A 529 -1.61 -10.21 36.25
C ASP A 529 -1.48 -11.51 35.44
N TRP A 530 -0.26 -12.00 35.17
CA TRP A 530 -0.02 -13.24 34.39
C TRP A 530 0.37 -14.48 35.20
N ARG A 531 0.42 -14.40 36.55
CA ARG A 531 0.85 -15.53 37.41
C ARG A 531 -0.21 -16.63 37.64
N TYR A 532 -1.09 -16.91 36.67
CA TYR A 532 -2.06 -18.01 36.81
C TYR A 532 -1.96 -19.14 35.79
N TYR A 533 -1.06 -19.07 34.80
CA TYR A 533 -0.85 -20.17 33.84
C TYR A 533 0.62 -20.39 33.50
N GLN A 534 1.36 -21.01 34.42
CA GLN A 534 2.49 -21.88 34.09
C GLN A 534 2.60 -22.98 35.16
N TYR A 535 1.79 -24.03 34.98
CA TYR A 535 2.14 -25.36 35.46
C TYR A 535 1.80 -26.35 34.34
N ASN A 536 2.77 -27.18 33.99
CA ASN A 536 2.79 -28.19 32.93
C ASN A 536 3.02 -27.71 31.50
N SER A 537 4.28 -27.61 31.11
CA SER A 537 4.88 -28.65 30.27
C SER A 537 6.41 -28.46 30.21
N ARG A 538 7.11 -29.54 30.56
CA ARG A 538 8.56 -29.69 30.37
C ARG A 538 8.82 -29.94 28.88
N CYS A 539 9.66 -29.12 28.27
CA CYS A 539 10.84 -29.45 27.45
C CYS A 539 11.33 -28.17 26.79
#